data_AF-A0A7C0XBN9-F1
#
_entry.id   AF-A0A7C0XBN9-F1
#
_cell.length_a   1.000
_cell.length_b   1.000
_cell.length_c   1.000
_cell.angle_alpha   90.00
_cell.angle_beta   90.00
_cell.angle_gamma   90.00
#
_symmetry.space_group_name_H-M   'P 1'
#
loop_
_entity.id
_entity.type
_entity.pdbx_description
1 polymer ?
#
loop_
_entity_poly.entity_id
_entity_poly.type
_entity_poly.pdbx_seq_one_letter_code
_entity_poly.pdbx_strand_id
1 'polypeptide(L)' 'MRRVNDGENIKKALSLYNEALEFQMRGDFERAKELYLQSLRIVETPQAHNNLANILKKEGDFESARKHYI' A
#
# COMPACT_ATOMS: atom_id res chain seq x y z
N MET A 1 -20.58 16.19 14.79
CA MET A 1 -20.22 16.12 13.36
C MET A 1 -18.92 15.34 13.22
N ARG A 2 -18.94 14.10 12.69
CA ARG A 2 -17.75 13.23 12.57
C ARG A 2 -17.73 12.43 11.25
N ARG A 3 -18.45 12.91 10.22
CA ARG A 3 -18.60 12.22 8.92
C ARG A 3 -17.76 12.81 7.78
N VAL A 4 -17.09 13.94 8.02
CA VAL A 4 -16.37 14.68 6.96
C VAL A 4 -14.96 14.13 6.73
N ASN A 5 -14.32 13.56 7.77
CA ASN A 5 -12.93 13.07 7.68
C ASN A 5 -12.81 11.67 7.05
N ASP A 6 -13.81 10.80 7.20
CA ASP A 6 -13.67 9.41 6.73
C ASP A 6 -13.60 9.34 5.20
N GLY A 7 -14.40 10.15 4.50
CA GLY A 7 -14.40 10.22 3.04
C GLY A 7 -13.11 10.82 2.46
N GLU A 8 -12.56 11.86 3.10
CA GLU A 8 -11.28 12.45 2.69
C GLU A 8 -10.11 11.53 2.97
N ASN A 9 -10.12 10.83 4.12
CA ASN A 9 -9.12 9.83 4.47
C ASN A 9 -9.12 8.66 3.47
N ILE A 10 -10.29 8.14 3.10
CA ILE A 10 -10.41 7.08 2.09
C ILE A 10 -9.86 7.55 0.74
N LYS A 11 -10.21 8.76 0.29
CA LYS A 11 -9.68 9.33 -0.95
C LYS A 11 -8.16 9.48 -0.91
N LYS A 12 -7.61 9.95 0.22
CA LYS A 12 -6.16 10.07 0.42
C LYS A 12 -5.47 8.71 0.38
N ALA A 13 -6.01 7.70 1.07
CA ALA A 13 -5.49 6.34 1.06
C ALA A 13 -5.50 5.75 -0.36
N LEU A 14 -6.59 5.95 -1.11
CA LEU A 14 -6.72 5.49 -2.49
C LEU A 14 -5.72 6.21 -3.42
N SER A 15 -5.51 7.50 -3.24
CA SER A 15 -4.50 8.25 -4.01
C SER A 15 -3.10 7.69 -3.79
N LEU A 16 -2.71 7.45 -2.53
CA LEU A 16 -1.41 6.87 -2.18
C LEU A 16 -1.25 5.46 -2.75
N TYR A 17 -2.32 4.64 -2.70
CA TYR A 17 -2.33 3.30 -3.29
C TYR A 17 -2.13 3.34 -4.82
N ASN A 18 -2.83 4.24 -5.52
CA ASN A 18 -2.69 4.37 -6.97
C ASN A 18 -1.30 4.87 -7.38
N GLU A 19 -0.74 5.82 -6.62
CA GLU A 19 0.63 6.29 -6.84
C GLU A 19 1.66 5.16 -6.60
N ALA A 20 1.45 4.33 -5.57
CA ALA A 20 2.27 3.16 -5.32
C ALA A 20 2.24 2.17 -6.50
N LEU A 21 1.07 1.94 -7.09
CA LEU A 21 0.91 1.12 -8.29
C LEU A 21 1.73 1.69 -9.46
N GLU A 22 1.70 3.00 -9.68
CA GLU A 22 2.48 3.64 -10.75
C GLU A 22 3.99 3.43 -10.57
N PHE A 23 4.51 3.63 -9.37
CA PHE A 23 5.93 3.37 -9.08
C PHE A 23 6.28 1.88 -9.23
N GLN A 24 5.42 0.98 -8.75
CA GLN A 24 5.60 -0.46 -8.93
C GLN A 24 5.67 -0.86 -10.41
N MET A 25 4.79 -0.30 -11.26
CA MET A 25 4.81 -0.55 -12.71
C MET A 25 6.09 -0.05 -13.37
N ARG A 26 6.68 1.04 -12.86
CA ARG A 26 7.98 1.57 -13.32
C ARG A 26 9.19 0.82 -12.76
N GLY A 27 8.96 -0.13 -11.84
CA GLY A 27 10.02 -0.90 -11.17
C GLY A 27 10.67 -0.18 -9.98
N ASP A 28 10.16 0.99 -9.59
CA ASP A 28 10.60 1.73 -8.41
C ASP A 28 9.95 1.15 -7.15
N PHE A 29 10.45 0.00 -6.73
CA PHE A 29 9.88 -0.78 -5.63
C PHE A 29 10.05 -0.12 -4.27
N GLU A 30 11.11 0.67 -4.08
CA GLU A 30 11.33 1.40 -2.82
C GLU A 30 10.20 2.41 -2.58
N ARG A 31 9.93 3.28 -3.56
CA ARG A 31 8.83 4.26 -3.43
C ARG A 31 7.46 3.60 -3.36
N ALA A 32 7.23 2.54 -4.14
CA ALA A 32 5.99 1.80 -4.09
C ALA A 32 5.71 1.24 -2.67
N LYS A 33 6.72 0.63 -2.02
CA LYS A 33 6.58 0.12 -0.64
C LYS A 33 6.23 1.23 0.35
N GLU A 34 6.93 2.37 0.28
CA GLU A 34 6.65 3.50 1.17
C GLU A 34 5.20 3.96 1.04
N LEU A 35 4.73 4.16 -0.19
CA LEU A 35 3.37 4.62 -0.49
C LEU A 35 2.30 3.62 -0.08
N TYR A 36 2.51 2.31 -0.30
CA TYR A 36 1.61 1.29 0.23
C TYR A 36 1.52 1.34 1.75
N LEU A 37 2.65 1.47 2.45
CA LEU A 37 2.66 1.63 3.91
C LEU A 37 1.95 2.92 4.35
N GLN A 38 2.08 4.03 3.61
CA GLN A 38 1.34 5.26 3.92
C GLN A 38 -0.16 5.07 3.74
N SER A 39 -0.59 4.40 2.67
CA SER A 39 -1.99 4.09 2.39
C SER A 39 -2.59 3.22 3.50
N LEU A 40 -1.89 2.15 3.90
CA LEU A 40 -2.30 1.22 4.96
C LEU A 40 -2.41 1.89 6.33
N ARG A 41 -1.61 2.93 6.62
CA ARG A 41 -1.74 3.72 7.87
C ARG A 41 -3.03 4.52 7.94
N ILE A 42 -3.70 4.77 6.81
CA ILE A 42 -4.95 5.53 6.76
C ILE A 42 -6.14 4.57 6.65
N VAL A 43 -6.07 3.62 5.71
CA VAL A 43 -7.08 2.59 5.51
C VAL A 43 -6.38 1.28 5.20
N GLU A 44 -6.55 0.28 6.06
CA GLU A 44 -6.09 -1.07 5.76
C GLU A 44 -6.92 -1.68 4.64
N THR A 45 -6.26 -2.11 3.57
CA THR A 45 -6.90 -2.74 2.41
C THR A 45 -6.15 -4.00 2.00
N PRO A 46 -6.84 -5.11 1.73
CA PRO A 46 -6.20 -6.33 1.23
C PRO A 46 -5.38 -6.10 -0.04
N GLN A 47 -5.80 -5.17 -0.90
CA GLN A 47 -5.11 -4.83 -2.14
C GLN A 47 -3.71 -4.25 -1.88
N ALA A 48 -3.60 -3.26 -0.98
CA ALA A 48 -2.31 -2.66 -0.63
C ALA A 48 -1.39 -3.67 0.07
N HIS A 49 -1.96 -4.50 0.94
CA HIS A 49 -1.27 -5.62 1.60
C HIS A 49 -0.69 -6.61 0.58
N ASN A 50 -1.51 -7.08 -0.36
CA ASN A 50 -1.08 -8.04 -1.38
C ASN A 50 -0.01 -7.47 -2.32
N ASN A 51 -0.12 -6.21 -2.73
CA ASN A 51 0.89 -5.59 -3.58
C ASN A 51 2.22 -5.39 -2.84
N LEU A 52 2.18 -4.93 -1.59
CA LEU A 52 3.36 -4.83 -0.74
C LEU A 52 4.03 -6.21 -0.54
N ALA A 53 3.23 -7.24 -0.24
CA ALA A 53 3.72 -8.61 -0.10
C ALA A 53 4.39 -9.13 -1.38
N ASN A 54 3.82 -8.83 -2.55
CA ASN A 54 4.39 -9.22 -3.83
C ASN A 54 5.75 -8.54 -4.11
N ILE A 55 5.90 -7.27 -3.72
CA ILE A 55 7.19 -6.58 -3.82
C ILE A 55 8.21 -7.22 -2.87
N LEU A 56 7.86 -7.40 -1.60
CA LEU A 56 8.74 -8.02 -0.60
C LEU A 56 9.20 -9.43 -1.03
N LYS A 57 8.27 -10.23 -1.57
CA LYS A 57 8.58 -11.54 -2.15
C LYS A 57 9.56 -11.45 -3.32
N LYS A 58 9.42 -10.44 -4.19
CA LYS A 58 10.32 -10.24 -5.34
C LYS A 58 11.74 -9.85 -4.88
N GLU A 59 11.85 -9.16 -3.75
CA GLU A 59 13.12 -8.80 -3.12
C GLU A 59 13.73 -9.96 -2.29
N GLY A 60 13.00 -11.07 -2.12
CA GLY A 60 13.42 -12.22 -1.33
C GLY A 60 13.12 -12.12 0.17
N ASP A 61 12.43 -11.06 0.61
CA ASP A 61 11.97 -10.92 2.00
C ASP A 61 10.63 -11.65 2.22
N PHE A 62 10.71 -12.98 2.23
CA PHE A 62 9.54 -13.85 2.39
C PHE A 62 8.88 -13.75 3.76
N GLU A 63 9.66 -13.47 4.82
CA GLU A 63 9.13 -13.34 6.18
C GLU A 63 8.27 -12.09 6.33
N SER A 64 8.69 -10.95 5.78
CA SER A 64 7.87 -9.74 5.76
C SER A 64 6.69 -9.89 4.81
N ALA A 65 6.88 -10.52 3.63
CA ALA A 65 5.78 -10.77 2.69
C ALA A 65 4.65 -11.58 3.34
N ARG A 66 4.97 -12.63 4.12
CA ARG A 66 3.97 -13.46 4.82
C ARG A 66 3.11 -12.65 5.79
N LYS A 67 3.66 -11.62 6.44
CA LYS A 67 2.90 -10.75 7.36
C LYS A 67 1.86 -9.89 6.63
N HIS A 68 2.05 -9.66 5.33
CA HIS A 68 1.17 -8.83 4.52
C HIS A 68 0.22 -9.63 3.63
N TYR A 69 0.36 -10.95 3.49
CA TYR A 69 -0.65 -11.76 2.80
C TYR A 69 -1.86 -12.03 3.71
N ILE A 70 -2.86 -11.15 3.64
CA ILE A 70 -4.13 -11.21 4.38
C ILE A 70 -5.35 -11.22 3.46
#